data_AF-A0A439JKL3-F1
#
_entry.id   AF-A0A439JKL3-F1
#
_cell.length_a   1.000
_cell.length_b   1.000
_cell.length_c   1.000
_cell.angle_alpha   90.00
_cell.angle_beta   90.00
_cell.angle_gamma   90.00
#
_symmetry.space_group_name_H-M   'P 1'
#
loop_
_entity.id
_entity.type
_entity.pdbx_description
1 polymer ?
#
loop_
_entity_poly.entity_id
_entity_poly.type
_entity_poly.pdbx_seq_one_letter_code
_entity_poly.pdbx_strand_id
1 'polypeptide(L)'
;IEAARHYGSRFVTAREVHAEGVDAALRHVPEGARIVVTLDCDGLDPGIMPGVAARTPGGLTYTQVIDLIAGLGKRARIAGFDLVELYT
;
A
#
# COMPACT_ATOMS: atom_id res chain seq x y z
N ILE A 1 2.36 5.03 -16.39
CA ILE A 1 3.58 4.70 -15.58
C ILE A 1 4.69 5.73 -15.78
N GLU A 2 5.06 6.08 -17.02
CA GLU A 2 6.17 7.00 -17.31
C GLU A 2 6.02 8.38 -16.66
N ALA A 3 4.85 9.01 -16.79
CA ALA A 3 4.58 10.31 -16.16
C ALA A 3 4.78 10.28 -14.63
N ALA A 4 4.23 9.27 -13.95
CA ALA A 4 4.38 9.11 -12.50
C ALA A 4 5.84 8.89 -12.09
N ARG A 5 6.61 8.10 -12.85
CA ARG A 5 8.06 7.96 -12.64
C ARG A 5 8.79 9.29 -12.81
N HIS A 6 8.42 10.07 -13.82
CA HIS A 6 8.97 11.41 -14.04
C HIS A 6 8.67 12.35 -12.87
N TYR A 7 7.49 12.26 -12.26
CA TYR A 7 7.13 12.98 -11.03
C TYR A 7 7.74 12.39 -9.73
N GLY A 8 8.60 11.36 -9.84
CA GLY A 8 9.33 10.80 -8.71
C GLY A 8 8.64 9.65 -7.97
N SER A 9 7.51 9.14 -8.46
CA SER A 9 6.82 7.99 -7.85
C SER A 9 7.70 6.73 -7.87
N ARG A 10 7.71 6.02 -6.74
CA ARG A 10 8.31 4.68 -6.61
C ARG A 10 7.19 3.64 -6.69
N PHE A 11 7.43 2.59 -7.47
CA PHE A 11 6.47 1.51 -7.67
C PHE A 11 6.98 0.26 -6.98
N VAL A 12 6.12 -0.36 -6.18
CA VAL A 12 6.34 -1.67 -5.58
C VAL A 12 5.08 -2.47 -5.83
N THR A 13 5.24 -3.58 -6.55
CA THR A 13 4.15 -4.47 -6.94
C THR A 13 3.78 -5.40 -5.80
N ALA A 14 2.53 -5.88 -5.78
CA ALA A 14 2.12 -6.93 -4.84
C ALA A 14 3.06 -8.14 -4.90
N ARG A 15 3.54 -8.52 -6.10
CA ARG A 15 4.52 -9.59 -6.30
C ARG A 15 5.85 -9.35 -5.57
N GLU A 16 6.38 -8.13 -5.62
CA GLU A 16 7.59 -7.77 -4.86
C GLU A 16 7.31 -7.84 -3.35
N VAL A 17 6.15 -7.38 -2.88
CA VAL A 17 5.78 -7.50 -1.46
C VAL A 17 5.58 -8.95 -1.03
N HIS A 18 5.05 -9.83 -1.89
CA HIS A 18 4.96 -11.26 -1.62
C HIS A 18 6.33 -11.94 -1.54
N ALA A 19 7.29 -11.51 -2.37
CA ALA A 19 8.62 -12.11 -2.44
C ALA A 19 9.59 -11.58 -1.37
N GLU A 20 9.55 -10.28 -1.10
CA GLU A 20 10.53 -9.57 -0.26
C GLU A 20 9.93 -9.03 1.05
N GLY A 21 8.61 -9.12 1.23
CA GLY A 21 7.92 -8.52 2.36
C GLY A 21 7.68 -7.01 2.20
N VAL A 22 7.09 -6.40 3.23
CA VAL A 22 6.70 -4.96 3.21
C VAL A 22 7.90 -4.01 3.15
N ASP A 23 9.10 -4.48 3.48
CA ASP A 23 10.34 -3.71 3.39
C ASP A 23 10.67 -3.28 1.97
N ALA A 24 10.20 -4.02 0.96
CA ALA A 24 10.28 -3.61 -0.44
C ALA A 24 9.65 -2.24 -0.69
N ALA A 25 8.58 -1.90 0.03
CA ALA A 25 7.94 -0.59 0.00
C ALA A 25 8.54 0.38 1.01
N LEU A 26 8.74 -0.04 2.27
CA LEU A 26 9.18 0.84 3.35
C LEU A 26 10.55 1.50 3.09
N ARG A 27 11.45 0.82 2.36
CA ARG A 27 12.76 1.37 1.99
C ARG A 27 12.71 2.65 1.16
N HIS A 28 11.57 2.94 0.53
CA HIS A 28 11.38 4.13 -0.29
C HIS A 28 10.85 5.34 0.49
N VAL A 29 10.47 5.16 1.76
CA VAL A 29 9.93 6.23 2.61
C VAL A 29 11.10 6.87 3.39
N PRO A 30 11.34 8.18 3.27
CA PRO A 30 12.38 8.83 4.06
C PRO A 30 12.07 8.82 5.56
N GLU A 31 13.10 8.64 6.39
CA GLU A 31 12.98 8.68 7.85
C GLU A 31 12.46 10.06 8.30
N GLY A 32 11.49 10.07 9.21
CA GLY A 32 10.88 11.29 9.74
C GLY A 32 9.99 12.06 8.76
N ALA A 33 9.73 11.53 7.56
CA ALA A 33 8.85 12.16 6.58
C ALA A 33 7.44 12.36 7.15
N ARG A 34 6.78 13.45 6.75
CA ARG A 34 5.35 13.64 7.00
C ARG A 34 4.58 13.06 5.83
N ILE A 35 3.79 12.01 6.07
CA ILE A 35 3.11 11.24 5.01
C ILE A 35 1.60 11.24 5.16
N VAL A 36 0.90 11.00 4.06
CA VAL A 36 -0.52 10.62 4.04
C VAL A 36 -0.59 9.22 3.44
N VAL A 37 -1.41 8.36 4.05
CA VAL A 37 -1.68 7.01 3.53
C VAL A 37 -3.03 7.05 2.83
N THR A 38 -3.06 6.61 1.58
CA THR A 38 -4.31 6.45 0.82
C THR A 38 -4.50 4.97 0.54
N LEU A 39 -5.43 4.31 1.23
CA LEU A 39 -5.63 2.87 1.12
C LEU A 39 -6.83 2.57 0.24
N ASP A 40 -6.54 2.18 -0.99
CA ASP A 40 -7.55 1.61 -1.89
C ASP A 40 -7.84 0.16 -1.50
N CYS A 41 -9.09 -0.14 -1.13
CA CYS A 41 -9.50 -1.48 -0.75
C CYS A 41 -9.33 -2.49 -1.89
N ASP A 42 -9.36 -2.07 -3.15
CA ASP A 42 -9.23 -2.96 -4.30
C ASP A 42 -7.81 -3.53 -4.51
N GLY A 43 -6.81 -2.94 -3.81
CA GLY A 43 -5.43 -3.42 -3.78
C GLY A 43 -5.22 -4.66 -2.92
N LEU A 44 -6.21 -5.03 -2.09
CA LEU A 44 -6.18 -6.26 -1.30
C LEU A 44 -6.66 -7.45 -2.12
N ASP A 45 -6.20 -8.66 -1.76
CA ASP A 45 -6.69 -9.87 -2.42
C ASP A 45 -8.21 -10.02 -2.23
N PRO A 46 -8.97 -10.27 -3.31
CA PRO A 46 -10.44 -10.31 -3.26
C PRO A 46 -11.00 -11.48 -2.46
N GLY A 47 -10.19 -12.52 -2.14
CA GLY A 47 -10.57 -13.56 -1.19
C GLY A 47 -10.69 -13.05 0.25
N ILE A 48 -10.05 -11.91 0.55
CA ILE A 48 -10.07 -11.26 1.87
C ILE A 48 -10.94 -9.99 1.83
N MET A 49 -10.84 -9.20 0.76
CA MET A 49 -11.61 -7.97 0.55
C MET A 49 -12.54 -8.09 -0.67
N PRO A 50 -13.68 -8.82 -0.56
CA PRO A 50 -14.59 -9.01 -1.68
C PRO A 50 -15.47 -7.77 -1.97
N GLY A 51 -15.60 -6.87 -1.00
CA GLY A 51 -16.44 -5.66 -1.04
C GLY A 51 -15.83 -4.51 -1.83
N VAL A 52 -15.30 -4.78 -3.02
CA VAL A 52 -14.71 -3.78 -3.92
C VAL A 52 -15.30 -3.94 -5.32
N ALA A 53 -15.34 -2.85 -6.09
CA ALA A 53 -15.81 -2.89 -7.46
C ALA A 53 -14.80 -3.58 -8.40
N ALA A 54 -13.52 -3.22 -8.31
CA ALA A 54 -12.46 -3.66 -9.22
C ALA A 54 -11.60 -4.79 -8.63
N ARG A 55 -12.20 -5.97 -8.45
CA ARG A 55 -11.51 -7.13 -7.88
C ARG A 55 -10.34 -7.59 -8.77
N THR A 56 -9.13 -7.60 -8.23
CA THR A 56 -7.92 -8.05 -8.93
C THR A 56 -7.22 -9.19 -8.18
N PRO A 57 -7.05 -10.39 -8.78
CA PRO A 57 -6.36 -11.50 -8.12
C PRO A 57 -4.89 -11.19 -7.82
N GLY A 58 -4.36 -11.74 -6.71
CA GLY A 58 -2.96 -11.59 -6.33
C GLY A 58 -2.65 -10.23 -5.69
N GLY A 59 -3.66 -9.63 -5.06
CA GLY A 59 -3.53 -8.43 -4.24
C GLY A 59 -2.81 -8.69 -2.92
N LEU A 60 -2.63 -7.64 -2.12
CA LEU A 60 -2.00 -7.74 -0.82
C LEU A 60 -2.86 -8.52 0.17
N THR A 61 -2.23 -9.28 1.05
CA THR A 61 -2.93 -9.89 2.18
C THR A 61 -3.23 -8.85 3.26
N TYR A 62 -4.23 -9.12 4.11
CA TYR A 62 -4.54 -8.26 5.26
C TYR A 62 -3.28 -8.00 6.12
N THR A 63 -2.52 -9.05 6.44
CA THR A 63 -1.32 -8.92 7.28
C THR A 63 -0.25 -8.06 6.62
N GLN A 64 -0.03 -8.19 5.30
CA GLN A 64 0.92 -7.32 4.59
C GLN A 64 0.50 -5.85 4.64
N VAL A 65 -0.79 -5.54 4.53
CA VAL A 65 -1.28 -4.17 4.67
C VAL A 65 -1.07 -3.64 6.09
N ILE A 66 -1.41 -4.43 7.12
CA ILE A 66 -1.19 -4.05 8.52
C ILE A 66 0.30 -3.85 8.83
N ASP A 67 1.16 -4.74 8.35
CA ASP A 67 2.61 -4.64 8.55
C ASP A 67 3.19 -3.42 7.84
N LEU A 68 2.67 -3.07 6.66
CA LEU A 68 3.05 -1.85 5.96
C LEU A 68 2.68 -0.60 6.78
N ILE A 69 1.43 -0.52 7.28
CA ILE A 69 0.98 0.60 8.11
C ILE A 69 1.80 0.70 9.41
N ALA A 70 2.05 -0.44 10.06
CA ALA A 70 2.87 -0.49 11.28
C ALA A 70 4.33 -0.07 11.01
N GLY A 71 4.91 -0.49 9.89
CA GLY A 71 6.24 -0.09 9.45
C GLY A 71 6.33 1.41 9.14
N LEU A 72 5.31 1.96 8.48
CA LEU A 72 5.20 3.40 8.22
C LEU A 72 5.15 4.20 9.53
N GLY A 73 4.36 3.74 10.51
CA GLY A 73 4.26 4.40 11.83
C GLY A 73 5.57 4.41 12.63
N LYS A 74 6.51 3.49 12.36
CA LYS A 74 7.84 3.47 12.98
C LYS A 74 8.84 4.40 12.28
N ARG A 75 8.66 4.64 10.99
CA ARG A 75 9.62 5.35 10.11
C ARG A 75 9.24 6.81 9.83
N ALA A 76 7.95 7.12 9.86
CA ALA A 76 7.41 8.38 9.38
C ALA A 76 6.26 8.86 10.27
N ARG A 77 5.94 10.15 10.16
CA ARG A 77 4.79 10.76 10.83
C ARG A 77 3.58 10.74 9.91
N ILE A 78 2.64 9.83 10.19
CA ILE A 78 1.36 9.78 9.49
C ILE A 78 0.53 11.02 9.87
N ALA A 79 0.28 11.88 8.90
CA ALA A 79 -0.47 13.13 9.06
C ALA A 79 -1.92 13.03 8.56
N GLY A 80 -2.26 11.94 7.88
CA GLY A 80 -3.60 11.66 7.37
C GLY A 80 -3.68 10.22 6.87
N PHE A 81 -4.90 9.69 6.84
CA PHE A 81 -5.21 8.35 6.37
C PHE A 81 -6.57 8.40 5.67
N ASP A 82 -6.66 7.89 4.46
CA ASP A 82 -7.92 7.58 3.79
C ASP A 82 -8.06 6.07 3.54
N LEU A 83 -9.32 5.63 3.48
CA LEU A 83 -9.70 4.30 3.03
C LEU A 83 -10.84 4.48 2.02
N VAL A 84 -10.63 3.97 0.81
CA VAL A 84 -11.51 4.20 -0.34
C VAL A 84 -11.89 2.90 -1.02
N GLU A 85 -12.85 2.97 -1.94
CA GLU A 85 -13.33 1.84 -2.77
C GLU A 85 -13.93 0.66 -1.99
N LEU A 86 -14.37 0.88 -0.74
CA LEU A 86 -15.22 -0.07 -0.03
C LEU A 86 -16.67 0.05 -0.49
N TYR A 87 -17.20 -1.02 -1.08
CA TYR A 87 -18.60 -1.18 -1.49
C TYR A 87 -19.22 -2.30 -0.67
N THR A 88 -20.25 -1.97 0.10
CA THR A 88 -21.03 -2.92 0.90
C THR A 88 -22.33 -3.29 0.21
#